data_AF-A0A0P7VCG9-F1
#
_entry.id   AF-A0A0P7VCG9-F1
#
_cell.length_a   1.000
_cell.length_b   1.000
_cell.length_c   1.000
_cell.angle_alpha   90.00
_cell.angle_beta   90.00
_cell.angle_gamma   90.00
#
_symmetry.space_group_name_H-M   'P 1'
#
loop_
_entity.id
_entity.type
_entity.pdbx_description
1 polymer ?
#
loop_
_entity_poly.entity_id
_entity_poly.type
_entity_poly.pdbx_seq_one_letter_code
_entity_poly.pdbx_strand_id
1 'polypeptide(L)'
;MSEYFSLSECDVIGFDLDHTLCRYHLKETSRLIYESFARYLVEHKGYDKDLLTLSPATWDFCFKGLVVDLEDGNLIKLAQDGTVLRTDASQKLIHSFFSHGFTWDQTPEH
;
A
#
# COMPACT_ATOMS: atom_id res chain seq x y z
N MET A 1 -2.21 -12.73 31.79
CA MET A 1 -1.23 -11.87 32.48
C MET A 1 -0.29 -11.35 31.41
N SER A 2 -0.21 -10.05 31.18
CA SER A 2 0.78 -9.50 30.25
C SER A 2 2.15 -9.65 30.89
N GLU A 3 3.08 -10.33 30.22
CA GLU A 3 4.48 -10.27 30.61
C GLU A 3 4.96 -8.81 30.46
N TYR A 4 5.69 -8.34 31.47
CA TYR A 4 6.28 -7.01 31.44
C TYR A 4 7.58 -7.07 30.65
N PHE A 5 7.75 -6.13 29.73
CA PHE A 5 8.97 -5.96 28.97
C PHE A 5 9.85 -4.89 29.62
N SER A 6 11.14 -5.19 29.87
CA SER A 6 12.12 -4.23 30.37
C SER A 6 13.24 -3.98 29.37
N LEU A 7 13.44 -2.70 29.01
CA LEU A 7 14.58 -2.29 28.18
C LEU A 7 15.93 -2.51 28.89
N SER A 8 15.95 -2.54 30.23
CA SER A 8 17.19 -2.77 30.99
C SER A 8 17.74 -4.19 30.86
N GLU A 9 16.92 -5.12 30.37
CA GLU A 9 17.30 -6.53 30.14
C GLU A 9 17.81 -6.76 28.72
N CYS A 10 17.83 -5.73 27.87
CA CYS A 10 18.29 -5.81 26.50
C CYS A 10 19.76 -5.34 26.38
N ASP A 11 20.67 -6.24 25.99
CA ASP A 11 22.07 -5.88 25.70
C ASP A 11 22.22 -5.08 24.40
N VAL A 12 21.31 -5.31 23.44
CA VAL A 12 21.29 -4.66 22.12
C VAL A 12 19.86 -4.31 21.75
N ILE A 13 19.68 -3.13 21.16
CA ILE A 13 18.41 -2.68 20.61
C ILE A 13 18.61 -2.43 19.12
N GLY A 14 17.96 -3.26 18.30
CA GLY A 14 17.90 -3.08 16.86
C GLY A 14 16.78 -2.12 16.50
N PHE A 15 17.08 -1.15 15.64
CA PHE A 15 16.07 -0.28 15.05
C PHE A 15 16.00 -0.55 13.56
N ASP A 16 14.78 -0.61 13.04
CA ASP A 16 14.56 -0.50 11.61
C ASP A 16 15.01 0.88 11.11
N LEU A 17 15.39 0.98 9.84
CA LEU A 17 15.87 2.23 9.26
C LEU A 17 14.71 3.06 8.74
N ASP A 18 14.05 2.60 7.68
CA ASP A 18 13.04 3.37 6.96
C ASP A 18 11.76 3.49 7.78
N HIS A 19 11.24 4.71 7.89
CA HIS A 19 10.07 5.06 8.70
C HIS A 19 10.22 4.81 10.23
N THR A 20 11.40 4.37 10.70
CA THR A 20 11.74 4.24 12.13
C THR A 20 12.84 5.24 12.52
N LEU A 21 14.10 5.03 12.10
CA LEU A 21 15.18 6.00 12.31
C LEU A 21 15.16 7.12 11.25
N CYS A 22 14.98 6.75 9.99
CA CYS A 22 14.86 7.67 8.87
C CYS A 22 13.39 8.03 8.65
N ARG A 23 13.05 9.30 8.91
CA ARG A 23 11.68 9.80 8.76
C ARG A 23 11.53 10.56 7.45
N TYR A 24 10.49 10.21 6.72
CA TYR A 24 10.17 10.83 5.44
C TYR A 24 8.92 11.72 5.53
N HIS A 25 8.83 12.69 4.62
CA HIS A 25 7.60 13.42 4.39
C HIS A 25 6.60 12.52 3.66
N LEU A 26 5.67 11.90 4.41
CA LEU A 26 4.73 10.89 3.90
C LEU A 26 4.03 11.32 2.60
N LYS A 27 3.60 12.57 2.49
CA LYS A 27 2.93 13.09 1.29
C LYS A 27 3.83 13.00 0.05
N GLU A 28 5.09 13.41 0.16
CA GLU A 28 6.04 13.42 -0.94
C GLU A 28 6.52 12.01 -1.29
N THR A 29 6.74 11.16 -0.28
CA THR A 29 7.11 9.76 -0.48
C THR A 29 5.99 8.97 -1.15
N SER A 30 4.74 9.11 -0.69
CA SER A 30 3.58 8.46 -1.33
C SER A 30 3.42 8.91 -2.78
N ARG A 31 3.63 10.21 -3.05
CA ARG A 31 3.66 10.76 -4.40
C ARG A 31 4.71 10.09 -5.27
N LEU A 32 5.95 10.03 -4.79
CA LEU A 32 7.05 9.42 -5.51
C LEU A 32 6.79 7.93 -5.81
N ILE A 33 6.28 7.17 -4.83
CA ILE A 33 5.95 5.75 -4.99
C ILE A 33 4.90 5.58 -6.08
N TYR A 34 3.78 6.31 -6.01
CA TYR A 34 2.72 6.21 -7.01
C TYR A 34 3.24 6.56 -8.41
N GLU A 35 3.90 7.71 -8.57
CA GLU A 35 4.35 8.17 -9.88
C GLU A 35 5.35 7.19 -10.50
N SER A 36 6.25 6.61 -9.68
CA SER A 36 7.22 5.62 -10.14
C SER A 36 6.54 4.32 -10.60
N PHE A 37 5.53 3.87 -9.86
CA PHE A 37 4.80 2.66 -10.20
C PHE A 37 3.90 2.86 -11.42
N ALA A 38 3.15 3.97 -11.49
CA ALA A 38 2.28 4.30 -12.62
C ALA A 38 3.08 4.42 -13.92
N ARG A 39 4.26 5.09 -13.90
CA ARG A 39 5.16 5.14 -15.06
C ARG A 39 5.57 3.74 -15.52
N TYR A 40 6.01 2.88 -14.60
CA TYR A 40 6.41 1.52 -14.94
C TYR A 40 5.28 0.72 -15.61
N LEU A 41 4.05 0.82 -15.08
CA LEU A 41 2.91 0.09 -15.65
C LEU A 41 2.53 0.59 -17.04
N VAL A 42 2.55 1.90 -17.27
CA VAL A 42 2.24 2.49 -18.58
C VAL A 42 3.32 2.15 -19.60
N GLU A 43 4.59 2.33 -19.24
CA GLU A 43 5.72 2.17 -20.16
C GLU A 43 6.04 0.71 -20.47
N HIS A 44 5.86 -0.19 -19.50
CA HIS A 44 6.33 -1.59 -19.62
C HIS A 44 5.22 -2.64 -19.56
N LYS A 45 4.04 -2.31 -19.03
CA LYS A 45 2.92 -3.26 -18.89
C LYS A 45 1.72 -2.92 -19.77
N GLY A 46 1.77 -1.80 -20.50
CA GLY A 46 0.74 -1.42 -21.47
C GLY A 46 -0.54 -0.86 -20.84
N TYR A 47 -0.45 -0.37 -19.60
CA TYR A 47 -1.61 0.21 -18.91
C TYR A 47 -1.96 1.60 -19.47
N ASP A 48 -3.19 2.05 -19.21
CA ASP A 48 -3.69 3.33 -19.70
C ASP A 48 -2.87 4.51 -19.15
N LYS A 49 -2.56 5.47 -20.04
CA LYS A 49 -1.82 6.70 -19.71
C LYS A 49 -2.58 7.59 -18.72
N ASP A 50 -3.89 7.43 -18.60
CA ASP A 50 -4.69 8.12 -17.59
C ASP A 50 -4.18 7.90 -16.16
N LEU A 51 -3.48 6.78 -15.89
CA LEU A 51 -2.84 6.53 -14.59
C LEU A 51 -1.79 7.58 -14.20
N LEU A 52 -1.18 8.26 -15.17
CA LEU A 52 -0.22 9.34 -14.93
C LEU A 52 -0.88 10.64 -14.47
N THR A 53 -2.21 10.75 -14.63
CA THR A 53 -2.97 11.95 -14.30
C THR A 53 -3.66 11.77 -12.95
N LEU A 54 -3.04 12.28 -11.89
CA LEU A 54 -3.62 12.26 -10.55
C LEU A 54 -4.41 13.54 -10.26
N SER A 55 -5.64 13.37 -9.77
CA SER A 55 -6.39 14.46 -9.17
C SER A 55 -6.05 14.60 -7.68
N PRO A 56 -6.04 15.82 -7.11
CA PRO A 56 -5.84 16.02 -5.67
C PRO A 56 -6.81 15.21 -4.79
N ALA A 57 -8.05 15.01 -5.24
CA ALA A 57 -9.07 14.24 -4.53
C ALA A 57 -8.74 12.74 -4.41
N THR A 58 -7.87 12.22 -5.28
CA THR A 58 -7.46 10.81 -5.28
C THR A 58 -6.46 10.49 -4.16
N TRP A 59 -5.81 11.51 -3.58
CA TRP A 59 -4.76 11.34 -2.57
C TRP A 59 -5.29 11.03 -1.17
N ASP A 60 -6.48 11.53 -0.82
CA ASP A 60 -7.07 11.34 0.51
C ASP A 60 -7.66 9.92 0.69
N PHE A 61 -7.48 9.04 -0.28
CA PHE A 61 -8.16 7.75 -0.31
C PHE A 61 -7.36 6.61 0.37
N CYS A 62 -6.03 6.64 0.28
CA CYS A 62 -5.19 5.55 0.78
C CYS A 62 -4.74 5.81 2.21
N PHE A 63 -5.48 5.26 3.17
CA PHE A 63 -5.10 5.22 4.59
C PHE A 63 -4.37 3.92 4.95
N LYS A 64 -3.50 4.00 5.97
CA LYS A 64 -2.88 2.80 6.55
C LYS A 64 -3.94 1.85 7.10
N GLY A 65 -3.77 0.56 6.81
CA GLY A 65 -4.64 -0.52 7.30
C GLY A 65 -5.99 -0.57 6.59
N LEU A 66 -6.02 -0.25 5.30
CA LEU A 66 -7.08 -0.66 4.39
C LEU A 66 -6.75 -2.06 3.84
N VAL A 67 -7.78 -2.84 3.59
CA VAL A 67 -7.70 -4.14 2.93
C VAL A 67 -8.21 -3.96 1.51
N VAL A 68 -7.48 -4.55 0.55
CA VAL A 68 -7.89 -4.59 -0.85
C VAL A 68 -8.59 -5.92 -1.09
N ASP A 69 -9.84 -5.84 -1.51
CA ASP A 69 -10.55 -6.95 -2.11
C ASP A 69 -10.20 -6.99 -3.60
N LEU A 70 -9.48 -8.02 -4.01
CA LEU A 70 -8.98 -8.17 -5.38
C LEU A 70 -10.04 -8.75 -6.34
N GLU A 71 -11.06 -9.44 -5.82
CA GLU A 71 -12.11 -10.04 -6.63
C GLU A 71 -13.06 -8.95 -7.13
N ASP A 72 -13.55 -8.12 -6.21
CA ASP A 72 -14.51 -7.06 -6.53
C ASP A 72 -13.88 -5.66 -6.67
N GLY A 73 -12.60 -5.51 -6.33
CA GLY A 73 -11.87 -4.24 -6.45
C GLY A 73 -12.21 -3.20 -5.37
N ASN A 74 -12.63 -3.64 -4.18
CA ASN A 74 -13.03 -2.77 -3.08
C ASN A 74 -11.84 -2.39 -2.18
N LEU A 75 -11.84 -1.16 -1.65
CA LEU A 75 -11.07 -0.85 -0.44
C LEU A 75 -11.96 -0.93 0.77
N ILE A 76 -11.51 -1.71 1.76
CA ILE A 76 -12.27 -2.02 2.95
C ILE A 76 -11.48 -1.59 4.18
N LYS A 77 -12.11 -0.81 5.07
CA LYS A 77 -11.59 -0.57 6.41
C LYS A 77 -12.21 -1.57 7.37
N LEU A 78 -11.36 -2.37 8.00
CA LEU A 78 -11.78 -3.35 9.01
C LEU A 78 -11.48 -2.86 10.43
N ALA A 79 -12.32 -3.27 11.37
CA ALA A 79 -12.03 -3.27 12.80
C ALA A 79 -11.09 -4.41 13.17
N GLN A 80 -10.59 -4.40 14.41
CA GLN A 80 -9.67 -5.43 14.89
C GLN A 80 -10.29 -6.83 14.93
N ASP A 81 -11.60 -6.93 15.10
CA ASP A 81 -12.35 -8.20 15.09
C ASP A 81 -12.78 -8.64 13.67
N GLY A 82 -12.37 -7.90 12.64
CA GLY A 82 -12.73 -8.16 11.25
C GLY A 82 -14.05 -7.52 10.80
N THR A 83 -14.75 -6.76 11.65
CA THR A 83 -15.98 -6.06 11.26
C THR A 83 -15.69 -4.99 10.20
N VAL A 84 -16.52 -4.91 9.15
CA VAL A 84 -16.40 -3.86 8.12
C VAL A 84 -16.87 -2.52 8.68
N LEU A 85 -15.95 -1.57 8.77
CA LEU A 85 -16.21 -0.19 9.22
C LEU A 85 -16.57 0.74 8.06
N ARG A 86 -15.95 0.54 6.90
CA ARG A 86 -16.20 1.31 5.69
C ARG A 86 -15.83 0.47 4.47
N THR A 87 -16.59 0.63 3.40
CA THR A 87 -16.25 0.16 2.07
C THR A 87 -16.31 1.35 1.11
N ASP A 88 -15.31 1.48 0.26
CA ASP A 88 -15.34 2.40 -0.86
C ASP A 88 -15.14 1.60 -2.15
N ALA A 89 -16.11 1.71 -3.05
CA ALA A 89 -16.07 1.11 -4.37
C ALA A 89 -15.09 1.89 -5.26
N SER A 90 -13.79 1.70 -5.06
CA SER A 90 -12.74 2.24 -5.92
C SER A 90 -12.59 1.44 -7.21
N GLN A 91 -13.69 1.23 -7.91
CA GLN A 91 -13.78 0.32 -9.06
C GLN A 91 -12.83 0.69 -10.20
N LYS A 92 -12.42 1.97 -10.33
CA LYS A 92 -11.55 2.41 -11.44
C LYS A 92 -10.06 2.21 -11.19
N LEU A 93 -9.59 2.41 -9.96
CA LEU A 93 -8.15 2.34 -9.68
C LEU A 93 -7.72 0.87 -9.53
N ILE A 94 -8.41 0.10 -8.70
CA ILE A 94 -8.00 -1.27 -8.34
C ILE A 94 -8.22 -2.22 -9.50
N HIS A 95 -9.35 -2.10 -10.19
CA HIS A 95 -9.57 -2.89 -11.40
C HIS A 95 -8.51 -2.58 -12.46
N SER A 96 -8.08 -1.33 -12.65
CA SER A 96 -7.00 -1.05 -13.61
C SER A 96 -5.67 -1.67 -13.16
N PHE A 97 -5.31 -1.60 -11.87
CA PHE A 97 -4.10 -2.24 -11.32
C PHE A 97 -4.06 -3.77 -11.45
N PHE A 98 -5.17 -4.45 -11.17
CA PHE A 98 -5.18 -5.91 -10.95
C PHE A 98 -5.88 -6.73 -12.04
N SER A 99 -6.65 -6.13 -12.95
CA SER A 99 -7.33 -6.87 -14.04
C SER A 99 -6.38 -7.43 -15.11
N HIS A 100 -5.16 -6.90 -15.23
CA HIS A 100 -4.19 -7.32 -16.26
C HIS A 100 -3.27 -8.48 -15.85
N GLY A 101 -3.73 -9.38 -14.97
CA GLY A 101 -3.03 -10.64 -14.73
C GLY A 101 -1.75 -10.52 -13.90
N PHE A 102 -1.71 -9.60 -12.93
CA PHE A 102 -0.62 -9.53 -11.95
C PHE A 102 -0.69 -10.76 -11.04
N THR A 103 -0.04 -11.85 -11.45
CA THR A 103 0.17 -13.04 -10.63
C THR A 103 1.44 -12.83 -9.81
N TRP A 104 1.35 -13.00 -8.48
CA TRP A 104 2.50 -12.90 -7.57
C TRP A 104 3.50 -14.07 -7.70
N ASP A 105 3.24 -15.01 -8.62
CA ASP A 105 3.93 -16.29 -8.74
C ASP A 105 5.13 -16.31 -9.69
N GLN A 106 5.75 -15.16 -10.00
CA GLN A 106 6.98 -15.15 -10.79
C GLN A 106 8.08 -14.29 -10.15
N THR A 107 8.56 -14.73 -8.98
CA THR A 107 9.99 -14.57 -8.67
C THR A 107 10.73 -15.71 -9.37
N PRO A 108 11.60 -15.46 -10.37
CA PRO A 108 12.55 -16.46 -10.81
C PRO A 108 13.49 -16.71 -9.63
N GLU A 109 13.46 -17.92 -9.07
CA GLU A 109 14.55 -18.40 -8.24
C GLU A 109 15.83 -18.36 -9.09
N HIS A 110 16.78 -17.54 -8.68
CA HIS A 110 18.16 -17.57 -9.14
C HIS A 110 19.06 -17.85 -7.94
#